data_AF-X1DFI0-F1
#
_entry.id   AF-X1DFI0-F1
#
_cell.length_a   1.000
_cell.length_b   1.000
_cell.length_c   1.000
_cell.angle_alpha   90.00
_cell.angle_beta   90.00
_cell.angle_gamma   90.00
#
_symmetry.space_group_name_H-M   'P 1'
#
loop_
_entity.id
_entity.type
_entity.pdbx_description
1 polymer ?
#
loop_
_entity_poly.entity_id
_entity_poly.type
_entity_poly.pdbx_seq_one_letter_code
_entity_poly.pdbx_strand_id
1 'polypeptide(L)'
;NLILLALTPDILAVYQTQWNLEMIESLHFPLSMVKVVLNRFQSKGGVPHKEVEAVMPCDVIARIPSDGKAMGLAINKGIPVVIDSPRSGASDALKGLASLLGSEEGEKIFVERQGRLSMSMPIGKRAITIPVGPTQAVGGFIKQGDHVDVLGMFAAAKLKLQPEAKTTIVTLFQDVLVLASAGSSITLALSPEEAGIISIAQNEGKILLVLRPQAETGEHTLPLLSMETLKKKYAPAVIVEPEEEGEVIEIFRGLQRETVPLLIIPKEKKEE
;
A
#
# COMPACT_ATOMS: atom_id res chain seq x y z
N ASN A 1 21.04 -10.01 8.50
CA ASN A 1 20.02 -9.34 7.67
C ASN A 1 20.59 -8.07 7.08
N LEU A 2 21.58 -8.23 6.22
CA LEU A 2 22.27 -7.14 5.54
C LEU A 2 22.82 -7.75 4.25
N ILE A 3 22.58 -7.09 3.12
CA ILE A 3 23.12 -7.46 1.82
C ILE A 3 24.08 -6.33 1.42
N LEU A 4 25.35 -6.66 1.29
CA LEU A 4 26.35 -5.72 0.79
C LEU A 4 26.48 -5.89 -0.71
N LEU A 5 26.11 -4.85 -1.46
CA LEU A 5 26.23 -4.83 -2.90
C LEU A 5 27.51 -4.10 -3.31
N ALA A 6 28.45 -4.82 -3.91
CA ALA A 6 29.67 -4.23 -4.45
C ALA A 6 29.39 -3.59 -5.82
N LEU A 7 29.49 -2.26 -5.89
CA LEU A 7 29.22 -1.48 -7.10
C LEU A 7 30.49 -0.81 -7.61
N THR A 8 30.78 -0.91 -8.91
CA THR A 8 31.80 -0.08 -9.57
C THR A 8 31.18 1.20 -10.13
N PRO A 9 31.84 2.36 -10.02
CA PRO A 9 31.33 3.65 -10.50
C PRO A 9 31.49 3.78 -12.02
N ASP A 10 30.93 2.84 -12.77
CA ASP A 10 30.81 2.92 -14.23
C ASP A 10 29.33 2.95 -14.63
N ILE A 11 29.02 3.62 -15.74
CA ILE A 11 27.64 3.88 -16.16
C ILE A 11 26.85 2.56 -16.29
N LEU A 12 27.47 1.53 -16.87
CA LEU A 12 26.80 0.25 -17.11
C LEU A 12 26.50 -0.49 -15.80
N ALA A 13 27.47 -0.57 -14.88
CA ALA A 13 27.27 -1.23 -13.58
C ALA A 13 26.24 -0.49 -12.72
N VAL A 14 26.20 0.84 -12.78
CA VAL A 14 25.16 1.65 -12.12
C VAL A 14 23.78 1.27 -12.67
N TYR A 15 23.59 1.28 -13.99
CA TYR A 15 22.31 0.88 -14.59
C TYR A 15 21.94 -0.57 -14.28
N GLN A 16 22.86 -1.52 -14.45
CA GLN A 16 22.60 -2.93 -14.14
C GLN A 16 22.23 -3.14 -12.68
N THR A 17 22.84 -2.36 -11.78
CA THR A 17 22.52 -2.42 -10.37
C THR A 17 21.10 -1.96 -10.08
N GLN A 18 20.61 -0.91 -10.73
CA GLN A 18 19.20 -0.50 -10.57
C GLN A 18 18.24 -1.64 -10.91
N TRP A 19 18.47 -2.34 -12.03
CA TRP A 19 17.68 -3.50 -12.43
C TRP A 19 17.77 -4.66 -11.42
N ASN A 20 18.95 -4.89 -10.83
CA ASN A 20 19.11 -5.89 -9.79
C ASN A 20 18.36 -5.52 -8.50
N LEU A 21 18.27 -4.24 -8.16
CA LEU A 21 17.51 -3.77 -6.99
C LEU A 21 16.00 -4.00 -7.20
N GLU A 22 15.48 -3.74 -8.40
CA GLU A 22 14.09 -4.07 -8.76
C GLU A 22 13.81 -5.58 -8.62
N MET A 23 14.76 -6.43 -9.03
CA MET A 23 14.64 -7.87 -8.84
C MET A 23 14.64 -8.26 -7.35
N ILE A 24 15.51 -7.68 -6.54
CA ILE A 24 15.56 -7.94 -5.08
C ILE A 24 14.22 -7.57 -4.43
N GLU A 25 13.65 -6.43 -4.82
CA GLU A 25 12.33 -5.98 -4.35
C GLU A 25 11.22 -6.95 -4.80
N SER A 26 11.27 -7.45 -6.04
CA SER A 26 10.33 -8.47 -6.54
C SER A 26 10.38 -9.79 -5.76
N LEU A 27 11.53 -10.11 -5.18
CA LEU A 27 11.74 -11.25 -4.29
C LEU A 27 11.30 -10.97 -2.85
N HIS A 28 10.65 -9.83 -2.61
CA HIS A 28 10.13 -9.38 -1.32
C HIS A 28 11.23 -9.11 -0.27
N PHE A 29 12.47 -8.87 -0.70
CA PHE A 29 13.51 -8.38 0.19
C PHE A 29 13.43 -6.85 0.25
N PRO A 30 13.27 -6.24 1.44
CA PRO A 30 13.19 -4.80 1.56
C PRO A 30 14.54 -4.16 1.18
N LEU A 31 14.50 -3.10 0.38
CA LEU A 31 15.70 -2.36 -0.05
C LEU A 31 16.49 -1.76 1.12
N SER A 32 15.86 -1.59 2.29
CA SER A 32 16.53 -1.20 3.54
C SER A 32 17.59 -2.22 4.00
N MET A 33 17.49 -3.48 3.56
CA MET A 33 18.47 -4.53 3.83
C MET A 33 19.70 -4.40 2.92
N VAL A 34 19.58 -3.72 1.78
CA VAL A 34 20.66 -3.61 0.79
C VAL A 34 21.45 -2.34 1.08
N LYS A 35 22.76 -2.49 1.22
CA LYS A 35 23.70 -1.37 1.36
C LYS A 35 24.79 -1.47 0.32
N VAL A 36 25.14 -0.34 -0.28
CA VAL A 36 26.10 -0.29 -1.38
C VAL A 36 27.50 -0.05 -0.84
N VAL A 37 28.46 -0.83 -1.33
CA VAL A 37 29.89 -0.63 -1.15
C VAL A 37 30.46 -0.21 -2.50
N LEU A 38 30.84 1.07 -2.62
CA LEU A 38 31.37 1.62 -3.86
C LEU A 38 32.83 1.19 -4.03
N ASN A 39 33.03 0.17 -4.85
CA ASN A 39 34.33 -0.40 -5.18
C ASN A 39 35.03 0.40 -6.29
N ARG A 40 36.37 0.45 -6.27
CA ARG A 40 37.18 1.21 -7.23
C ARG A 40 36.83 2.70 -7.29
N PHE A 41 36.48 3.28 -6.15
CA PHE A 41 36.20 4.71 -6.00
C PHE A 41 37.37 5.56 -6.54
N GLN A 42 37.03 6.67 -7.22
CA GLN A 42 37.97 7.59 -7.89
C GLN A 42 38.82 6.95 -9.01
N SER A 43 38.34 5.88 -9.65
CA SER A 43 38.97 5.41 -10.90
C SER A 43 38.88 6.47 -12.00
N LYS A 44 39.94 6.60 -12.81
CA LYS A 44 39.94 7.47 -14.00
C LYS A 44 38.76 7.11 -14.91
N GLY A 45 37.95 8.11 -15.29
CA GLY A 45 36.78 7.93 -16.16
C GLY A 45 35.56 7.32 -15.47
N GLY A 46 35.55 7.20 -14.14
CA GLY A 46 34.38 6.76 -13.39
C GLY A 46 33.32 7.86 -13.23
N VAL A 47 32.09 7.43 -12.99
CA VAL A 47 30.96 8.29 -12.66
C VAL A 47 31.20 8.97 -11.30
N PRO A 48 30.93 10.28 -11.17
CA PRO A 48 31.02 10.97 -9.88
C PRO A 48 30.13 10.33 -8.82
N HIS A 49 30.64 10.17 -7.59
CA HIS A 49 29.88 9.52 -6.51
C HIS A 49 28.53 10.18 -6.21
N LYS A 50 28.43 11.50 -6.36
CA LYS A 50 27.16 12.22 -6.16
C LYS A 50 26.10 11.78 -7.17
N GLU A 51 26.49 11.47 -8.40
CA GLU A 51 25.58 10.96 -9.42
C GLU A 51 25.18 9.53 -9.11
N VAL A 52 26.12 8.69 -8.65
CA VAL A 52 25.81 7.33 -8.20
C VAL A 52 24.82 7.34 -7.04
N GLU A 53 25.04 8.21 -6.04
CA GLU A 53 24.15 8.36 -4.88
C GLU A 53 22.79 8.94 -5.24
N ALA A 54 22.70 9.79 -6.27
CA ALA A 54 21.42 10.33 -6.75
C ALA A 54 20.57 9.28 -7.50
N VAL A 55 21.23 8.30 -8.11
CA VAL A 55 20.60 7.27 -8.96
C VAL A 55 20.26 6.01 -8.15
N MET A 56 20.95 5.77 -7.03
CA MET A 56 20.74 4.59 -6.18
C MET A 56 19.69 4.84 -5.10
N PRO A 57 18.68 3.95 -4.95
CA PRO A 57 17.69 4.05 -3.87
C PRO A 57 18.21 3.56 -2.51
N CYS A 58 19.42 2.99 -2.45
CA CYS A 58 20.02 2.39 -1.27
C CYS A 58 21.23 3.21 -0.77
N ASP A 59 21.48 3.17 0.54
CA ASP A 59 22.59 3.91 1.15
C ASP A 59 23.96 3.35 0.74
N VAL A 60 24.88 4.24 0.40
CA VAL A 60 26.31 3.91 0.20
C VAL A 60 27.04 4.00 1.53
N ILE A 61 27.43 2.86 2.10
CA ILE A 61 28.01 2.80 3.46
C ILE A 61 29.54 2.80 3.48
N ALA A 62 30.18 2.47 2.35
CA ALA A 62 31.63 2.48 2.24
C ALA A 62 32.09 2.76 0.81
N ARG A 63 33.29 3.33 0.70
CA ARG A 63 33.94 3.69 -0.56
C ARG A 63 35.36 3.13 -0.55
N ILE A 64 35.64 2.14 -1.39
CA ILE A 64 36.95 1.48 -1.49
C ILE A 64 37.69 2.10 -2.68
N PRO A 65 38.78 2.85 -2.47
CA PRO A 65 39.51 3.52 -3.55
C PRO A 65 40.15 2.52 -4.51
N SER A 66 40.34 2.94 -5.76
CA SER A 66 41.07 2.14 -6.75
C SER A 66 42.55 2.06 -6.40
N ASP A 67 43.03 0.86 -6.04
CA ASP A 67 44.45 0.61 -5.73
C ASP A 67 44.97 -0.59 -6.54
N GLY A 68 45.21 -0.37 -7.84
CA GLY A 68 45.62 -1.45 -8.75
C GLY A 68 46.96 -2.09 -8.40
N LYS A 69 47.90 -1.32 -7.80
CA LYS A 69 49.23 -1.83 -7.46
C LYS A 69 49.17 -2.76 -6.25
N ALA A 70 48.56 -2.32 -5.15
CA ALA A 70 48.44 -3.16 -3.96
C ALA A 70 47.56 -4.38 -4.22
N MET A 71 46.43 -4.20 -4.93
CA MET A 71 45.54 -5.30 -5.28
C MET A 71 46.22 -6.32 -6.20
N GLY A 72 46.96 -5.88 -7.21
CA GLY A 72 47.66 -6.78 -8.13
C GLY A 72 48.73 -7.63 -7.43
N LEU A 73 49.51 -7.02 -6.52
CA LEU A 73 50.49 -7.75 -5.72
C LEU A 73 49.83 -8.79 -4.80
N ALA A 74 48.76 -8.40 -4.12
CA ALA A 74 47.99 -9.27 -3.23
C ALA A 74 47.40 -10.49 -3.98
N ILE A 75 46.78 -10.25 -5.15
CA ILE A 75 46.23 -11.31 -6.01
C ILE A 75 47.33 -12.27 -6.47
N ASN A 76 48.46 -11.76 -6.95
CA ASN A 76 49.56 -12.59 -7.45
C ASN A 76 50.21 -13.44 -6.34
N LYS A 77 50.13 -13.00 -5.08
CA LYS A 77 50.60 -13.75 -3.91
C LYS A 77 49.53 -14.68 -3.32
N GLY A 78 48.26 -14.56 -3.73
CA GLY A 78 47.15 -15.30 -3.15
C GLY A 78 46.82 -14.91 -1.71
N ILE A 79 47.14 -13.67 -1.30
CA ILE A 79 46.94 -13.19 0.08
C ILE A 79 46.01 -11.96 0.04
N PRO A 80 45.04 -11.81 0.96
CA PRO A 80 44.18 -10.63 1.02
C PRO A 80 44.96 -9.32 1.13
N VAL A 81 44.50 -8.27 0.43
CA VAL A 81 45.18 -6.95 0.39
C VAL A 81 45.38 -6.33 1.77
N VAL A 82 44.45 -6.56 2.69
CA VAL A 82 44.51 -6.08 4.08
C VAL A 82 45.68 -6.67 4.87
N ILE A 83 46.17 -7.85 4.48
CA ILE A 83 47.32 -8.54 5.07
C ILE A 83 48.59 -8.20 4.29
N ASP A 84 48.56 -8.28 2.96
CA ASP A 84 49.75 -8.05 2.13
C ASP A 84 50.20 -6.58 2.15
N SER A 85 49.25 -5.65 2.09
CA SER A 85 49.48 -4.21 2.04
C SER A 85 48.59 -3.49 3.08
N PRO A 86 48.89 -3.60 4.39
CA PRO A 86 47.98 -3.13 5.45
C PRO A 86 47.79 -1.61 5.53
N ARG A 87 48.67 -0.83 4.89
CA ARG A 87 48.67 0.64 4.85
C ARG A 87 48.20 1.20 3.49
N SER A 88 47.63 0.34 2.63
CA SER A 88 47.08 0.77 1.35
C SER A 88 45.72 1.45 1.57
N GLY A 89 45.34 2.38 0.68
CA GLY A 89 44.07 3.08 0.81
C GLY A 89 42.86 2.13 0.77
N ALA A 90 42.96 1.03 0.01
CA ALA A 90 41.92 0.01 -0.01
C ALA A 90 41.86 -0.79 1.30
N SER A 91 43.01 -1.09 1.90
CA SER A 91 43.07 -1.78 3.20
C SER A 91 42.49 -0.91 4.31
N ASP A 92 42.78 0.39 4.32
CA ASP A 92 42.23 1.33 5.29
C ASP A 92 40.71 1.47 5.14
N ALA A 93 40.20 1.56 3.91
CA ALA A 93 38.76 1.60 3.65
C ALA A 93 38.03 0.32 4.07
N LEU A 94 38.63 -0.86 3.83
CA LEU A 94 38.07 -2.15 4.25
C LEU A 94 38.05 -2.29 5.78
N LYS A 95 39.11 -1.85 6.46
CA LYS A 95 39.14 -1.79 7.93
C LYS A 95 38.09 -0.82 8.47
N GLY A 96 37.92 0.34 7.83
CA GLY A 96 36.88 1.31 8.17
C GLY A 96 35.47 0.71 8.04
N LEU A 97 35.19 -0.02 6.96
CA LEU A 97 33.94 -0.75 6.79
C LEU A 97 33.74 -1.82 7.88
N ALA A 98 34.79 -2.59 8.20
CA ALA A 98 34.71 -3.60 9.26
C ALA A 98 34.43 -2.97 10.63
N SER A 99 35.09 -1.85 10.96
CA SER A 99 34.85 -1.10 12.19
C SER A 99 33.44 -0.50 12.24
N LEU A 100 32.93 0.02 11.13
CA LEU A 100 31.56 0.53 11.02
C LEU A 100 30.54 -0.58 11.28
N LEU A 101 30.72 -1.76 10.67
CA LEU A 101 29.79 -2.88 10.85
C LEU A 101 29.84 -3.48 12.26
N GLY A 102 30.97 -3.32 12.97
CA GLY A 102 31.14 -3.78 14.35
C GLY A 102 30.79 -2.75 15.42
N SER A 103 30.36 -1.54 15.05
CA SER A 103 29.98 -0.49 16.00
C SER A 103 28.47 -0.52 16.32
N GLU A 104 28.05 0.19 17.37
CA GLU A 104 26.63 0.41 17.68
C GLU A 104 25.87 1.12 16.54
N GLU A 105 26.56 1.95 15.75
CA GLU A 105 25.99 2.53 14.52
C GLU A 105 25.77 1.46 13.44
N GLY A 106 26.70 0.50 13.36
CA GLY A 106 26.60 -0.68 12.51
C GLY A 106 25.38 -1.53 12.79
N GLU A 107 25.00 -1.71 14.06
CA GLU A 107 23.81 -2.48 14.44
C GLU A 107 22.53 -1.95 13.78
N LYS A 108 22.40 -0.62 13.64
CA LYS A 108 21.26 0.03 12.97
C LYS A 108 21.22 -0.21 11.45
N ILE A 109 22.34 -0.62 10.86
CA ILE A 109 22.44 -0.96 9.42
C ILE A 109 21.79 -2.33 9.16
N PHE A 110 21.82 -3.23 10.14
CA PHE A 110 21.17 -4.53 10.02
C PHE A 110 19.65 -4.36 10.16
N VAL A 111 18.90 -4.92 9.22
CA VAL A 111 17.44 -4.95 9.32
C VAL A 111 17.08 -5.99 10.39
N GLU A 112 16.42 -5.59 11.47
CA GLU A 112 15.89 -6.58 12.42
C GLU A 112 15.03 -7.58 11.67
N ARG A 113 15.26 -8.87 11.93
CA ARG A 113 14.40 -9.92 11.38
C ARG A 113 13.05 -9.63 12.02
N GLN A 114 12.09 -9.10 11.26
CA GLN A 114 10.71 -9.06 11.75
C GLN A 114 10.42 -10.47 12.24
N GLY A 115 10.17 -10.60 13.54
CA GLY A 115 10.02 -11.91 14.18
C GLY A 115 9.00 -12.73 13.41
N ARG A 116 9.10 -14.06 13.48
CA ARG A 116 8.08 -14.92 12.86
C ARG A 116 6.72 -14.41 13.34
N LEU A 117 5.84 -13.98 12.42
CA LEU A 117 4.52 -13.45 12.78
C LEU A 117 3.79 -14.38 13.75
N SER A 118 4.00 -15.69 13.59
CA SER A 118 3.51 -16.74 14.51
C SER A 118 3.87 -16.56 15.98
N MET A 119 4.99 -15.89 16.30
CA MET A 119 5.44 -15.61 17.67
C MET A 119 4.86 -14.32 18.25
N SER A 120 4.47 -13.37 17.40
CA SER A 120 3.80 -12.11 17.80
C SER A 120 2.28 -12.17 17.68
N MET A 121 1.72 -13.32 17.29
CA MET A 121 0.27 -13.51 17.18
C MET A 121 -0.39 -13.53 18.57
N PRO A 122 -1.42 -12.71 18.80
CA PRO A 122 -2.27 -12.88 19.98
C PRO A 122 -2.88 -14.29 20.02
N ILE A 123 -2.99 -14.84 21.24
CA ILE A 123 -3.54 -16.18 21.46
C ILE A 123 -4.98 -16.22 20.91
N GLY A 124 -5.29 -17.28 20.15
CA GLY A 124 -6.63 -17.46 19.58
C GLY A 124 -6.96 -16.57 18.38
N LYS A 125 -6.01 -15.76 17.88
CA LYS A 125 -6.16 -15.00 16.64
C LYS A 125 -5.35 -15.64 15.50
N ARG A 126 -5.68 -15.29 14.26
CA ARG A 126 -5.06 -15.69 12.99
C ARG A 126 -4.76 -14.45 12.17
N ALA A 127 -3.63 -14.47 11.48
CA ALA A 127 -3.27 -13.42 10.53
C ALA A 127 -4.00 -13.63 9.20
N ILE A 128 -4.76 -12.64 8.74
CA ILE A 128 -5.33 -12.62 7.38
C ILE A 128 -4.93 -11.34 6.67
N THR A 129 -4.44 -11.50 5.44
CA THR A 129 -4.07 -10.40 4.56
C THR A 129 -5.25 -10.03 3.67
N ILE A 130 -5.64 -8.76 3.74
CA ILE A 130 -6.68 -8.17 2.90
C ILE A 130 -6.00 -7.24 1.89
N PRO A 131 -6.21 -7.44 0.58
CA PRO A 131 -5.77 -6.49 -0.42
C PRO A 131 -6.60 -5.22 -0.29
N VAL A 132 -5.94 -4.09 -0.15
CA VAL A 132 -6.55 -2.77 -0.05
C VAL A 132 -6.08 -1.91 -1.21
N GLY A 133 -7.03 -1.45 -2.02
CA GLY A 133 -6.76 -0.42 -3.02
C GLY A 133 -6.43 0.93 -2.37
N PRO A 134 -5.83 1.87 -3.12
CA PRO A 134 -5.45 3.20 -2.59
C PRO A 134 -6.62 4.01 -1.99
N THR A 135 -7.86 3.70 -2.40
CA THR A 135 -9.09 4.36 -1.93
C THR A 135 -9.87 3.56 -0.88
N GLN A 136 -9.43 2.34 -0.55
CA GLN A 136 -10.11 1.43 0.38
C GLN A 136 -9.51 1.43 1.79
N ALA A 137 -8.30 1.99 1.92
CA ALA A 137 -7.60 2.19 3.17
C ALA A 137 -7.31 3.68 3.36
N VAL A 138 -7.05 4.09 4.61
CA VAL A 138 -6.68 5.47 4.97
C VAL A 138 -5.28 5.79 4.44
N GLY A 139 -5.13 5.96 3.11
CA GLY A 139 -3.98 6.55 2.42
C GLY A 139 -2.58 6.08 2.82
N GLY A 140 -2.41 4.83 3.28
CA GLY A 140 -1.12 4.33 3.79
C GLY A 140 -0.74 4.82 5.20
N PHE A 141 -1.64 5.49 5.91
CA PHE A 141 -1.45 5.93 7.31
C PHE A 141 -1.63 4.80 8.33
N ILE A 142 -2.25 3.68 7.94
CA ILE A 142 -2.43 2.51 8.81
C ILE A 142 -1.07 1.84 9.01
N LYS A 143 -0.62 1.78 10.25
CA LYS A 143 0.64 1.15 10.67
C LYS A 143 0.39 -0.12 11.49
N GLN A 144 1.43 -0.92 11.64
CA GLN A 144 1.41 -2.04 12.58
C GLN A 144 1.12 -1.55 13.99
N GLY A 145 0.23 -2.24 14.71
CA GLY A 145 -0.20 -1.87 16.05
C GLY A 145 -1.45 -0.99 16.08
N ASP A 146 -1.88 -0.44 14.94
CA ASP A 146 -3.13 0.30 14.88
C ASP A 146 -4.34 -0.63 14.96
N HIS A 147 -5.47 -0.08 15.39
CA HIS A 147 -6.75 -0.76 15.40
C HIS A 147 -7.66 -0.18 14.31
N VAL A 148 -8.36 -1.06 13.60
CA VAL A 148 -9.25 -0.69 12.49
C VAL A 148 -10.61 -1.34 12.62
N ASP A 149 -11.63 -0.66 12.15
CA ASP A 149 -12.94 -1.26 11.89
C ASP A 149 -12.99 -1.76 10.45
N VAL A 150 -13.61 -2.93 10.27
CA VAL A 150 -13.71 -3.61 8.99
C VAL A 150 -15.13 -3.49 8.47
N LEU A 151 -15.30 -2.74 7.38
CA LEU A 151 -16.58 -2.56 6.71
C LEU A 151 -16.62 -3.37 5.41
N GLY A 152 -17.72 -4.07 5.19
CA GLY A 152 -18.00 -4.79 3.95
C GLY A 152 -19.03 -4.04 3.12
N MET A 153 -18.68 -3.76 1.86
CA MET A 153 -19.60 -3.20 0.87
C MET A 153 -20.05 -4.30 -0.10
N PHE A 154 -21.34 -4.63 -0.05
CA PHE A 154 -21.92 -5.74 -0.80
C PHE A 154 -23.10 -5.28 -1.66
N ALA A 155 -23.40 -6.02 -2.72
CA ALA A 155 -24.64 -5.86 -3.45
C ALA A 155 -25.82 -6.34 -2.59
N ALA A 156 -26.86 -5.53 -2.40
CA ALA A 156 -27.93 -5.87 -1.44
C ALA A 156 -28.71 -7.13 -1.85
N ALA A 157 -28.78 -7.44 -3.15
CA ALA A 157 -29.36 -8.68 -3.67
C ALA A 157 -28.73 -9.94 -3.04
N LYS A 158 -27.42 -9.92 -2.74
CA LYS A 158 -26.73 -11.05 -2.10
C LYS A 158 -27.07 -11.20 -0.62
N LEU A 159 -27.32 -10.07 0.04
CA LEU A 159 -27.63 -10.02 1.48
C LEU A 159 -29.09 -10.35 1.79
N LYS A 160 -29.96 -10.52 0.77
CA LYS A 160 -31.42 -10.69 0.93
C LYS A 160 -32.06 -9.65 1.86
N LEU A 161 -31.41 -8.50 2.00
CA LEU A 161 -31.77 -7.41 2.90
C LEU A 161 -32.20 -6.23 2.03
N GLN A 162 -33.45 -5.80 2.20
CA GLN A 162 -34.12 -4.71 1.49
C GLN A 162 -34.11 -4.83 -0.06
N PRO A 163 -35.25 -5.11 -0.71
CA PRO A 163 -35.31 -5.32 -2.16
C PRO A 163 -34.99 -4.08 -3.03
N GLU A 164 -34.84 -2.89 -2.42
CA GLU A 164 -34.63 -1.62 -3.15
C GLU A 164 -33.18 -1.10 -3.14
N ALA A 165 -32.32 -1.60 -2.25
CA ALA A 165 -30.93 -1.13 -2.18
C ALA A 165 -30.05 -1.82 -3.23
N LYS A 166 -29.26 -1.05 -4.00
CA LYS A 166 -28.27 -1.63 -4.94
C LYS A 166 -26.99 -2.09 -4.22
N THR A 167 -26.57 -1.32 -3.22
CA THR A 167 -25.36 -1.53 -2.44
C THR A 167 -25.64 -1.25 -0.97
N THR A 168 -25.12 -2.11 -0.10
CA THR A 168 -25.26 -2.03 1.35
C THR A 168 -23.89 -2.12 2.00
N ILE A 169 -23.62 -1.25 2.96
CA ILE A 169 -22.42 -1.27 3.79
C ILE A 169 -22.79 -1.86 5.15
N VAL A 170 -22.03 -2.87 5.57
CA VAL A 170 -22.19 -3.57 6.84
C VAL A 170 -20.88 -3.52 7.60
N THR A 171 -20.93 -3.16 8.87
CA THR A 171 -19.80 -3.31 9.78
C THR A 171 -19.63 -4.79 10.09
N LEU A 172 -18.53 -5.39 9.63
CA LEU A 172 -18.24 -6.80 9.86
C LEU A 172 -17.61 -7.00 11.23
N PHE A 173 -16.56 -6.23 11.53
CA PHE A 173 -15.80 -6.32 12.77
C PHE A 173 -15.41 -4.93 13.23
N GLN A 174 -15.31 -4.76 14.54
CA GLN A 174 -14.76 -3.56 15.15
C GLN A 174 -13.52 -3.90 15.96
N ASP A 175 -12.66 -2.92 16.15
CA ASP A 175 -11.46 -3.04 17.00
C ASP A 175 -10.46 -4.14 16.58
N VAL A 176 -10.19 -4.25 15.29
CA VAL A 176 -9.28 -5.27 14.77
C VAL A 176 -7.84 -4.76 14.74
N LEU A 177 -6.94 -5.48 15.40
CA LEU A 177 -5.51 -5.18 15.42
C LEU A 177 -4.86 -5.42 14.05
N VAL A 178 -4.08 -4.45 13.60
CA VAL A 178 -3.22 -4.53 12.42
C VAL A 178 -1.86 -5.11 12.79
N LEU A 179 -1.54 -6.26 12.20
CA LEU A 179 -0.27 -6.98 12.42
C LEU A 179 0.83 -6.52 11.48
N ALA A 180 0.48 -6.15 10.25
CA ALA A 180 1.42 -5.64 9.27
C ALA A 180 0.69 -4.81 8.20
N SER A 181 1.37 -3.80 7.67
CA SER A 181 0.91 -2.97 6.56
C SER A 181 2.02 -2.94 5.51
N ALA A 182 1.76 -3.47 4.32
CA ALA A 182 2.75 -3.60 3.26
C ALA A 182 2.12 -3.27 1.90
N GLY A 183 2.46 -2.10 1.34
CA GLY A 183 1.99 -1.65 0.03
C GLY A 183 0.47 -1.61 -0.06
N SER A 184 -0.10 -2.45 -0.94
CA SER A 184 -1.54 -2.61 -1.18
C SER A 184 -2.16 -3.75 -0.36
N SER A 185 -1.53 -4.17 0.73
CA SER A 185 -2.02 -5.27 1.57
C SER A 185 -1.89 -4.96 3.05
N ILE A 186 -2.93 -5.27 3.82
CA ILE A 186 -2.96 -5.09 5.27
C ILE A 186 -3.26 -6.44 5.91
N THR A 187 -2.48 -6.82 6.91
CA THR A 187 -2.65 -8.08 7.65
C THR A 187 -3.28 -7.80 9.01
N LEU A 188 -4.43 -8.43 9.26
CA LEU A 188 -5.25 -8.25 10.45
C LEU A 188 -5.20 -9.48 11.37
N ALA A 189 -5.35 -9.26 12.68
CA ALA A 189 -5.51 -10.31 13.68
C ALA A 189 -6.99 -10.63 13.92
N LEU A 190 -7.48 -11.71 13.33
CA LEU A 190 -8.88 -12.13 13.40
C LEU A 190 -9.05 -13.45 14.15
N SER A 191 -10.17 -13.68 14.81
CA SER A 191 -10.51 -15.00 15.36
C SER A 191 -10.68 -16.02 14.21
N PRO A 192 -10.60 -17.34 14.46
CA PRO A 192 -10.83 -18.35 13.43
C PRO A 192 -12.18 -18.23 12.73
N GLU A 193 -13.21 -17.74 13.43
CA GLU A 193 -14.56 -17.53 12.89
C GLU A 193 -14.62 -16.24 12.06
N GLU A 194 -14.10 -15.12 12.60
CA GLU A 194 -13.97 -13.84 11.87
C GLU A 194 -13.17 -14.04 10.57
N ALA A 195 -12.15 -14.89 10.62
CA ALA A 195 -11.31 -15.28 9.51
C ALA A 195 -12.07 -16.01 8.38
N GLY A 196 -13.03 -16.86 8.74
CA GLY A 196 -13.92 -17.50 7.76
C GLY A 196 -14.85 -16.49 7.10
N ILE A 197 -15.46 -15.61 7.92
CA ILE A 197 -16.39 -14.58 7.45
C ILE A 197 -15.68 -13.58 6.51
N ILE A 198 -14.48 -13.12 6.86
CA ILE A 198 -13.76 -12.14 6.02
C ILE A 198 -13.38 -12.74 4.65
N SER A 199 -13.07 -14.03 4.62
CA SER A 199 -12.69 -14.73 3.38
C SER A 199 -13.87 -14.81 2.41
N ILE A 200 -15.09 -15.02 2.92
CA ILE A 200 -16.33 -14.96 2.14
C ILE A 200 -16.59 -13.52 1.69
N ALA A 201 -16.49 -12.56 2.62
CA ALA A 201 -16.74 -11.16 2.35
C ALA A 201 -15.81 -10.59 1.25
N GLN A 202 -14.52 -10.97 1.28
CA GLN A 202 -13.52 -10.55 0.31
C GLN A 202 -13.81 -11.08 -1.10
N ASN A 203 -14.38 -12.28 -1.22
CA ASN A 203 -14.75 -12.86 -2.50
C ASN A 203 -16.04 -12.23 -3.07
N GLU A 204 -16.97 -11.81 -2.20
CA GLU A 204 -18.29 -11.37 -2.63
C GLU A 204 -18.45 -9.85 -2.82
N GLY A 205 -17.56 -9.05 -2.23
CA GLY A 205 -17.68 -7.59 -2.20
C GLY A 205 -16.35 -6.87 -2.03
N LYS A 206 -16.43 -5.59 -1.67
CA LYS A 206 -15.25 -4.75 -1.39
C LYS A 206 -15.13 -4.53 0.12
N ILE A 207 -13.94 -4.71 0.65
CA ILE A 207 -13.62 -4.41 2.05
C ILE A 207 -13.08 -2.98 2.15
N LEU A 208 -13.53 -2.25 3.16
CA LEU A 208 -13.08 -0.91 3.50
C LEU A 208 -12.56 -0.95 4.94
N LEU A 209 -11.38 -0.36 5.17
CA LEU A 209 -10.79 -0.28 6.50
C LEU A 209 -10.89 1.15 7.02
N VAL A 210 -11.43 1.29 8.21
CA VAL A 210 -11.57 2.58 8.91
C VAL A 210 -10.62 2.59 10.10
N LEU A 211 -9.69 3.55 10.13
CA LEU A 211 -8.72 3.68 11.21
C LEU A 211 -9.40 4.21 12.48
N ARG A 212 -9.19 3.53 13.61
CA ARG A 212 -9.73 3.96 14.91
C ARG A 212 -8.76 4.91 15.61
N PRO A 213 -9.25 5.96 16.29
CA PRO A 213 -8.45 6.75 17.21
C PRO A 213 -7.98 5.91 18.40
N GLN A 214 -6.72 6.05 18.81
CA GLN A 214 -6.15 5.28 19.93
C GLN A 214 -6.82 5.53 21.29
N ALA A 215 -7.53 6.66 21.45
CA ALA A 215 -8.22 7.02 22.70
C ALA A 215 -9.67 6.50 22.76
N GLU A 216 -10.20 5.96 21.66
CA GLU A 216 -11.58 5.51 21.60
C GLU A 216 -11.72 4.08 22.12
N THR A 217 -12.47 3.91 23.21
CA THR A 217 -12.78 2.61 23.80
C THR A 217 -14.29 2.41 23.79
N GLY A 218 -14.76 1.40 23.05
CA GLY A 218 -16.18 1.04 22.96
C GLY A 218 -16.57 0.54 21.58
N GLU A 219 -17.43 -0.48 21.54
CA GLU A 219 -18.06 -0.92 20.30
C GLU A 219 -19.34 -0.12 20.07
N HIS A 220 -19.55 0.32 18.83
CA HIS A 220 -20.76 1.05 18.44
C HIS A 220 -21.66 0.12 17.63
N THR A 221 -22.90 -0.09 18.05
CA THR A 221 -23.88 -0.76 17.19
C THR A 221 -24.26 0.17 16.04
N LEU A 222 -23.65 -0.03 14.88
CA LEU A 222 -23.93 0.77 13.70
C LEU A 222 -25.09 0.15 12.91
N PRO A 223 -26.09 0.94 12.48
CA PRO A 223 -27.17 0.43 11.64
C PRO A 223 -26.61 0.06 10.26
N LEU A 224 -27.33 -0.83 9.57
CA LEU A 224 -27.06 -1.11 8.16
C LEU A 224 -27.16 0.19 7.36
N LEU A 225 -26.12 0.51 6.59
CA LEU A 225 -26.07 1.72 5.79
C LEU A 225 -26.35 1.36 4.33
N SER A 226 -27.42 1.93 3.78
CA SER A 226 -27.79 1.79 2.37
C SER A 226 -27.90 3.17 1.69
N MET A 227 -28.06 3.17 0.36
CA MET A 227 -28.33 4.40 -0.39
C MET A 227 -29.58 5.14 0.12
N GLU A 228 -30.57 4.42 0.64
CA GLU A 228 -31.75 5.04 1.27
C GLU A 228 -31.39 5.76 2.56
N THR A 229 -30.49 5.19 3.37
CA THR A 229 -30.02 5.83 4.61
C THR A 229 -29.26 7.11 4.31
N LEU A 230 -28.44 7.11 3.25
CA LEU A 230 -27.77 8.31 2.77
C LEU A 230 -28.76 9.38 2.28
N LYS A 231 -29.74 9.00 1.47
CA LYS A 231 -30.81 9.92 1.01
C LYS A 231 -31.61 10.48 2.18
N LYS A 232 -32.05 9.65 3.11
CA LYS A 232 -32.87 10.10 4.25
C LYS A 232 -32.12 11.07 5.18
N LYS A 233 -30.81 10.87 5.37
CA LYS A 233 -30.01 11.64 6.34
C LYS A 233 -29.35 12.88 5.72
N TYR A 234 -29.00 12.84 4.44
CA TYR A 234 -28.19 13.86 3.78
C TYR A 234 -28.73 14.33 2.43
N ALA A 235 -29.89 13.86 1.96
CA ALA A 235 -30.54 14.57 0.87
C ALA A 235 -30.85 15.99 1.37
N PRO A 236 -30.43 17.05 0.66
CA PRO A 236 -30.99 18.36 0.92
C PRO A 236 -32.51 18.22 0.85
N ALA A 237 -33.24 18.97 1.67
CA ALA A 237 -34.68 19.14 1.46
C ALA A 237 -34.85 19.73 0.06
N VAL A 238 -34.96 18.86 -0.94
CA VAL A 238 -35.41 19.25 -2.26
C VAL A 238 -36.83 19.68 -2.00
N ILE A 239 -37.06 20.99 -2.06
CA ILE A 239 -38.39 21.53 -2.34
C ILE A 239 -38.71 20.89 -3.68
N VAL A 240 -39.47 19.80 -3.64
CA VAL A 240 -40.10 19.25 -4.82
C VAL A 240 -41.08 20.35 -5.21
N GLU A 241 -40.69 21.22 -6.15
CA GLU A 241 -41.70 21.92 -6.94
C GLU A 241 -42.63 20.83 -7.44
N PRO A 242 -43.94 20.90 -7.14
CA PRO A 242 -44.86 19.84 -7.54
C PRO A 242 -44.66 19.63 -9.04
N GLU A 243 -44.47 18.37 -9.45
CA GLU A 243 -44.50 18.00 -10.86
C GLU A 243 -45.69 18.75 -11.49
N GLU A 244 -45.44 19.57 -12.52
CA GLU A 244 -46.53 20.18 -13.28
C GLU A 244 -47.47 19.05 -13.67
N GLU A 245 -48.65 19.00 -13.03
CA GLU A 245 -49.75 18.15 -13.46
C GLU A 245 -49.99 18.51 -14.92
N GLY A 246 -49.58 17.63 -15.84
CA GLY A 246 -49.75 17.87 -17.26
C GLY A 246 -51.22 18.22 -17.52
N GLU A 247 -51.45 19.35 -18.19
CA GLU A 247 -52.81 19.88 -18.43
C GLU A 247 -53.73 18.76 -18.92
N VAL A 248 -54.84 18.55 -18.22
CA VAL A 248 -55.83 17.53 -18.60
C VAL A 248 -57.04 18.25 -19.17
N ILE A 249 -57.48 17.86 -20.37
CA ILE A 249 -58.70 18.41 -20.97
C ILE A 249 -59.88 17.53 -20.54
N GLU A 250 -60.90 18.17 -19.98
CA GLU A 250 -62.18 17.54 -19.71
C GLU A 250 -63.11 17.71 -20.91
N ILE A 251 -63.49 16.59 -21.52
CA ILE A 251 -64.42 16.58 -22.65
C ILE A 251 -65.80 16.16 -22.12
N PHE A 252 -66.78 17.03 -22.31
CA PHE A 252 -68.18 16.73 -22.01
C PHE A 252 -68.91 16.34 -23.30
N ARG A 253 -69.42 15.10 -23.36
CA ARG A 253 -70.35 14.65 -24.40
C ARG A 253 -71.69 14.28 -23.77
N GLY A 254 -72.65 15.21 -23.83
CA GLY A 254 -73.95 15.04 -23.16
C GLY A 254 -73.80 15.01 -21.62
N LEU A 255 -74.32 13.97 -20.98
CA LEU A 255 -74.21 13.76 -19.51
C LEU A 255 -72.97 12.97 -19.08
N GLN A 256 -72.08 12.60 -20.01
CA GLN A 256 -70.87 11.84 -19.70
C GLN A 256 -69.62 12.75 -19.74
N ARG A 257 -68.78 12.63 -18.70
CA ARG A 257 -67.52 13.33 -18.51
C ARG A 257 -66.37 12.36 -18.75
N GLU A 258 -65.46 12.70 -19.65
CA GLU A 258 -64.26 11.91 -19.96
C GLU A 258 -63.02 12.81 -19.88
N THR A 259 -61.94 12.28 -19.31
CA THR A 259 -60.74 13.05 -18.98
C THR A 259 -59.58 12.47 -19.79
N VAL A 260 -58.96 13.28 -20.66
CA VAL A 260 -57.91 12.81 -21.58
C VAL A 260 -56.64 13.65 -21.39
N PRO A 261 -55.45 13.03 -21.21
CA PRO A 261 -54.19 13.76 -21.08
C PRO A 261 -53.80 14.46 -22.39
N LEU A 262 -53.39 15.74 -22.32
CA LEU A 262 -52.86 16.49 -23.48
C LEU A 262 -51.53 15.89 -23.93
N LEU A 263 -51.54 15.20 -25.07
CA LEU A 263 -50.31 14.90 -25.80
C LEU A 263 -49.89 16.14 -26.58
N ILE A 264 -48.92 16.88 -26.05
CA ILE A 264 -48.26 17.98 -26.77
C ILE A 264 -47.45 17.35 -27.91
N ILE A 265 -47.96 17.46 -29.14
CA ILE A 265 -47.22 17.08 -30.35
C ILE A 265 -46.10 18.11 -30.54
N PRO A 266 -44.81 17.72 -30.57
CA PRO A 266 -43.73 18.68 -30.80
C PRO A 266 -43.88 19.30 -32.20
N LYS A 267 -43.93 20.63 -32.28
CA LYS A 267 -43.89 21.36 -33.56
C LYS A 267 -42.64 20.95 -34.33
N GLU A 268 -42.84 20.41 -35.54
CA GLU A 268 -41.77 20.19 -36.52
C GLU A 268 -40.97 21.49 -36.69
N LYS A 269 -39.64 21.37 -36.53
CA LYS A 269 -38.69 22.41 -36.94
C LYS A 269 -38.89 22.65 -38.44
N LYS A 270 -39.35 23.84 -38.82
CA LYS A 270 -39.18 24.33 -40.19
C LYS A 270 -37.69 24.53 -40.43
N GLU A 271 -37.18 23.85 -41.45
CA GLU A 271 -35.93 24.16 -42.12
C GLU A 271 -35.99 25.57 -42.71
N GLU A 272 -35.01 26.40 -42.36
CA GLU A 272 -34.47 27.50 -43.17
C GLU A 272 -32.95 27.52 -43.03
#